data_AF-A0A1C3KI11-F1
#
_entry.id   AF-A0A1C3KI11-F1
#
_cell.length_a   1.000
_cell.length_b   1.000
_cell.length_c   1.000
_cell.angle_alpha   90.00
_cell.angle_beta   90.00
_cell.angle_gamma   90.00
#
_symmetry.space_group_name_H-M   'P 1'
#
loop_
_entity.id
_entity.type
_entity.pdbx_description
1 polymer ?
#
loop_
_entity_poly.entity_id
_entity_poly.type
_entity_poly.pdbx_seq_one_letter_code
_entity_poly.pdbx_strand_id
1 'polypeptide(L)'
;MVQIEGCPMGFHKGNLPSNKYKKILCKKDELQKLEDGTTHVNDYDDCDKPVKEFYASFKTNHDDLKSNCKNGNGPKCCRDVNYFLDLVTGIFKSSMLEGPDKNKLINDLEGVWEPTFREKDIYTCERHTDLDSTRKRCVLHHLHDLKEDKDFILSYAEDYKEYLKKKWGKILGYTNEISDNLFIKIENNSMGIVENYAKFLDSSDYICDTNLDELSTDDITISRNIDSVINSISLDRLSANKDENICYNKHYVDILKHKASNIQRINNALSIGIALLGFFLIFIFLYDFSPLGNFLRRRSKKTIEVDENMSEETPELYDKSENGKPYITYHSVSH
;
A
#
# COMPACT_ATOMS: atom_id res chain seq x y z
N MET A 1 -34.11 -13.15 37.94
CA MET A 1 -32.91 -13.03 37.09
C MET A 1 -32.34 -14.42 36.92
N VAL A 2 -32.59 -15.06 35.78
CA VAL A 2 -32.06 -16.39 35.47
C VAL A 2 -30.82 -16.16 34.61
N GLN A 3 -29.64 -16.40 35.18
CA GLN A 3 -28.41 -16.55 34.42
C GLN A 3 -28.56 -17.83 33.59
N ILE A 4 -28.65 -17.67 32.27
CA ILE A 4 -28.48 -18.77 31.33
C ILE A 4 -26.97 -18.86 31.09
N GLU A 5 -26.30 -19.72 31.85
CA GLU A 5 -24.96 -20.20 31.53
C GLU A 5 -25.05 -20.96 30.20
N GLY A 6 -24.71 -20.29 29.09
CA GLY A 6 -24.58 -20.93 27.80
C GLY A 6 -23.33 -21.81 27.79
N CYS A 7 -23.48 -23.11 27.56
CA CYS A 7 -22.38 -23.99 27.15
C CYS A 7 -21.56 -23.31 26.05
N PRO A 8 -20.22 -23.38 26.07
CA PRO A 8 -19.42 -22.82 24.99
C PRO A 8 -19.75 -23.59 23.71
N MET A 9 -20.50 -22.96 22.80
CA MET A 9 -20.71 -23.49 21.46
C MET A 9 -19.32 -23.68 20.83
N GLY A 10 -19.01 -24.83 20.26
CA GLY A 10 -17.75 -25.00 19.53
C GLY A 10 -17.70 -24.08 18.30
N PHE A 11 -16.49 -23.78 17.81
CA PHE A 11 -16.35 -23.04 16.55
C PHE A 11 -16.96 -23.85 15.40
N HIS A 12 -17.98 -23.27 14.78
CA HIS A 12 -18.58 -23.83 13.58
C HIS A 12 -18.64 -22.75 12.52
N LYS A 13 -17.95 -22.93 11.39
CA LYS A 13 -17.94 -21.95 10.28
C LYS A 13 -19.35 -21.58 9.80
N GLY A 14 -20.32 -22.48 9.96
CA GLY A 14 -21.72 -22.17 9.69
C GLY A 14 -22.24 -21.04 10.59
N ASN A 15 -21.86 -20.97 11.85
CA ASN A 15 -22.42 -19.98 12.76
C ASN A 15 -21.91 -18.55 12.51
N LEU A 16 -20.89 -18.39 11.66
CA LEU A 16 -20.36 -17.09 11.26
C LEU A 16 -21.44 -16.25 10.54
N PRO A 17 -21.75 -15.03 11.02
CA PRO A 17 -22.67 -14.10 10.36
C PRO A 17 -22.31 -13.83 8.89
N SER A 18 -21.02 -13.76 8.58
CA SER A 18 -20.49 -13.61 7.22
C SER A 18 -20.88 -14.74 6.27
N ASN A 19 -21.24 -15.91 6.79
CA ASN A 19 -21.60 -17.08 5.99
C ASN A 19 -23.10 -17.22 5.77
N LYS A 20 -23.93 -16.25 6.19
CA LYS A 20 -25.40 -16.29 6.05
C LYS A 20 -25.86 -16.67 4.64
N TYR A 21 -25.39 -15.95 3.60
CA TYR A 21 -25.77 -16.22 2.21
C TYR A 21 -24.90 -17.30 1.57
N LYS A 22 -23.66 -17.45 2.03
CA LYS A 22 -22.76 -18.51 1.55
C LYS A 22 -23.34 -19.91 1.77
N LYS A 23 -24.07 -20.12 2.88
CA LYS A 23 -24.82 -21.36 3.15
C LYS A 23 -25.98 -21.62 2.18
N ILE A 24 -26.58 -20.56 1.64
CA ILE A 24 -27.67 -20.67 0.68
C ILE A 24 -27.07 -21.03 -0.68
N LEU A 25 -26.03 -20.30 -1.10
CA LEU A 25 -25.35 -20.50 -2.39
C LEU A 25 -24.70 -21.87 -2.53
N CYS A 26 -24.06 -22.36 -1.48
CA CYS A 26 -23.35 -23.62 -1.53
C CYS A 26 -23.51 -24.42 -0.23
N LYS A 27 -24.02 -25.63 -0.37
CA LYS A 27 -24.18 -26.57 0.74
C LYS A 27 -22.85 -27.26 1.02
N LYS A 28 -22.66 -27.70 2.27
CA LYS A 28 -21.34 -28.05 2.88
C LYS A 28 -20.55 -29.14 2.14
N ASP A 29 -21.15 -29.85 1.19
CA ASP A 29 -20.58 -30.93 0.39
C ASP A 29 -20.41 -30.62 -1.11
N GLU A 30 -21.11 -29.63 -1.66
CA GLU A 30 -21.09 -29.33 -3.11
C GLU A 30 -19.71 -28.84 -3.57
N LEU A 31 -19.11 -27.89 -2.84
CA LEU A 31 -17.75 -27.41 -3.12
C LEU A 31 -16.70 -28.50 -2.94
N GLN A 32 -16.84 -29.34 -1.90
CA GLN A 32 -15.90 -30.44 -1.66
C GLN A 32 -15.97 -31.46 -2.79
N LYS A 33 -17.17 -31.81 -3.27
CA LYS A 33 -17.37 -32.70 -4.41
C LYS A 33 -16.75 -32.15 -5.69
N LEU A 34 -16.89 -30.84 -5.93
CA LEU A 34 -16.25 -30.17 -7.06
C LEU A 34 -14.72 -30.25 -6.95
N GLU A 35 -14.18 -29.94 -5.77
CA GLU A 35 -12.74 -30.00 -5.53
C GLU A 35 -12.20 -31.43 -5.69
N ASP A 36 -12.83 -32.42 -5.06
CA ASP A 36 -12.41 -33.82 -5.14
C ASP A 36 -12.46 -34.35 -6.58
N GLY A 37 -13.55 -34.02 -7.29
CA GLY A 37 -13.80 -34.40 -8.68
C GLY A 37 -12.96 -33.67 -9.72
N THR A 38 -12.19 -32.65 -9.33
CA THR A 38 -11.24 -31.94 -10.22
C THR A 38 -9.79 -32.15 -9.81
N THR A 39 -9.51 -32.46 -8.55
CA THR A 39 -8.14 -32.53 -8.01
C THR A 39 -7.42 -33.83 -8.40
N HIS A 40 -8.14 -34.94 -8.62
CA HIS A 40 -7.55 -36.27 -8.82
C HIS A 40 -7.62 -36.76 -10.27
N VAL A 41 -7.99 -35.89 -11.20
CA VAL A 41 -8.26 -36.24 -12.60
C VAL A 41 -7.38 -35.41 -13.53
N ASN A 42 -6.88 -36.07 -14.58
CA ASN A 42 -6.00 -35.46 -15.58
C ASN A 42 -6.74 -35.20 -16.90
N ASP A 43 -7.92 -35.79 -17.10
CA ASP A 43 -8.74 -35.65 -18.31
C ASP A 43 -10.02 -34.85 -17.99
N TYR A 44 -10.44 -34.01 -18.93
CA TYR A 44 -11.67 -33.23 -18.85
C TYR A 44 -12.91 -34.11 -18.69
N ASP A 45 -12.97 -35.25 -19.38
CA ASP A 45 -14.16 -36.11 -19.37
C ASP A 45 -14.46 -36.66 -17.97
N ASP A 46 -13.43 -36.85 -17.15
CA ASP A 46 -13.56 -37.30 -15.76
C ASP A 46 -14.05 -36.19 -14.81
N CYS A 47 -13.84 -34.91 -15.18
CA CYS A 47 -14.26 -33.74 -14.39
C CYS A 47 -15.59 -33.12 -14.86
N ASP A 48 -16.05 -33.44 -16.08
CA ASP A 48 -17.25 -32.85 -16.69
C ASP A 48 -18.51 -33.06 -15.83
N LYS A 49 -18.69 -34.27 -15.32
CA LYS A 49 -19.82 -34.61 -14.45
C LYS A 49 -19.86 -33.79 -13.15
N PRO A 50 -18.82 -33.81 -12.28
CA PRO A 50 -18.85 -33.03 -11.04
C PRO A 50 -18.98 -31.52 -11.30
N VAL A 51 -18.39 -30.99 -12.38
CA VAL A 51 -18.53 -29.59 -12.78
C VAL A 51 -19.98 -29.24 -13.15
N LYS A 52 -20.64 -30.07 -13.99
CA LYS A 52 -22.04 -29.86 -14.38
C LYS A 52 -23.01 -29.99 -13.20
N GLU A 53 -22.79 -30.97 -12.33
CA GLU A 53 -23.59 -31.15 -11.11
C GLU A 53 -23.46 -29.96 -10.16
N PHE A 54 -22.24 -29.45 -9.98
CA PHE A 54 -22.00 -28.24 -9.21
C PHE A 54 -22.72 -27.03 -9.83
N TYR A 55 -22.56 -26.80 -11.13
CA TYR A 55 -23.21 -25.70 -11.84
C TYR A 55 -24.73 -25.70 -11.66
N ALA A 56 -25.36 -26.85 -11.88
CA ALA A 56 -26.82 -26.99 -11.75
C ALA A 56 -27.30 -26.70 -10.32
N SER A 57 -26.55 -27.18 -9.31
CA SER A 57 -26.85 -26.95 -7.90
C SER A 57 -26.66 -25.48 -7.53
N PHE A 58 -25.52 -24.89 -7.90
CA PHE A 58 -25.21 -23.49 -7.65
C PHE A 58 -26.22 -22.56 -8.32
N LYS A 59 -26.64 -22.85 -9.56
CA LYS A 59 -27.68 -22.09 -10.26
C LYS A 59 -29.01 -22.09 -9.50
N THR A 60 -29.44 -23.26 -9.03
CA THR A 60 -30.68 -23.41 -8.26
C THR A 60 -30.60 -22.65 -6.93
N ASN A 61 -29.51 -22.85 -6.19
CA ASN A 61 -29.23 -22.18 -4.92
C ASN A 61 -29.14 -20.64 -5.09
N HIS A 62 -28.56 -20.18 -6.19
CA HIS A 62 -28.49 -18.78 -6.55
C HIS A 62 -29.88 -18.20 -6.84
N ASP A 63 -30.76 -18.94 -7.52
CA ASP A 63 -32.16 -18.51 -7.72
C ASP A 63 -32.91 -18.35 -6.39
N ASP A 64 -32.66 -19.23 -5.41
CA ASP A 64 -33.20 -19.08 -4.06
C ASP A 64 -32.65 -17.83 -3.34
N LEU A 65 -31.34 -17.57 -3.51
CA LEU A 65 -30.67 -16.41 -2.92
C LEU A 65 -31.27 -15.09 -3.43
N LYS A 66 -31.71 -14.99 -4.69
CA LYS A 66 -32.23 -13.76 -5.31
C LYS A 66 -33.28 -13.04 -4.47
N SER A 67 -34.12 -13.79 -3.76
CA SER A 67 -35.14 -13.23 -2.87
C SER A 67 -34.53 -12.43 -1.70
N ASN A 68 -33.38 -12.86 -1.17
CA ASN A 68 -32.67 -12.23 -0.07
C ASN A 68 -31.86 -11.01 -0.49
N CYS A 69 -31.50 -10.91 -1.77
CA CYS A 69 -30.68 -9.81 -2.30
C CYS A 69 -31.48 -8.52 -2.56
N LYS A 70 -32.81 -8.60 -2.49
CA LYS A 70 -33.68 -7.43 -2.55
C LYS A 70 -33.56 -6.60 -1.26
N ASN A 71 -34.07 -5.36 -1.28
CA ASN A 71 -34.16 -4.46 -0.12
C ASN A 71 -32.81 -4.08 0.51
N GLY A 72 -31.82 -3.71 -0.30
CA GLY A 72 -30.54 -3.17 0.19
C GLY A 72 -29.44 -4.22 0.46
N ASN A 73 -29.74 -5.52 0.35
CA ASN A 73 -28.74 -6.59 0.52
C ASN A 73 -27.93 -6.90 -0.74
N GLY A 74 -28.21 -6.22 -1.86
CA GLY A 74 -27.54 -6.40 -3.15
C GLY A 74 -26.01 -6.36 -3.07
N PRO A 75 -25.38 -5.40 -2.35
CA PRO A 75 -23.93 -5.34 -2.22
C PRO A 75 -23.33 -6.58 -1.54
N LYS A 76 -23.96 -7.07 -0.46
CA LYS A 76 -23.48 -8.29 0.22
C LYS A 76 -23.63 -9.52 -0.65
N CYS A 77 -24.80 -9.71 -1.26
CA CYS A 77 -25.01 -10.82 -2.19
C CYS A 77 -24.00 -10.82 -3.34
N CYS A 78 -23.72 -9.64 -3.91
CA CYS A 78 -22.70 -9.49 -4.92
C CYS A 78 -21.34 -10.02 -4.44
N ARG A 79 -20.89 -9.57 -3.26
CA ARG A 79 -19.58 -9.99 -2.69
C ARG A 79 -19.53 -11.50 -2.50
N ASP A 80 -20.59 -12.08 -1.93
CA ASP A 80 -20.67 -13.52 -1.69
C ASP A 80 -20.66 -14.33 -2.99
N VAL A 81 -21.42 -13.93 -4.02
CA VAL A 81 -21.43 -14.61 -5.33
C VAL A 81 -20.07 -14.49 -6.02
N ASN A 82 -19.48 -13.28 -6.02
CA ASN A 82 -18.15 -13.06 -6.60
C ASN A 82 -17.09 -13.92 -5.90
N TYR A 83 -17.15 -14.05 -4.57
CA TYR A 83 -16.27 -14.93 -3.81
C TYR A 83 -16.36 -16.39 -4.30
N PHE A 84 -17.56 -16.92 -4.54
CA PHE A 84 -17.69 -18.29 -5.06
C PHE A 84 -17.14 -18.45 -6.47
N LEU A 85 -17.38 -17.49 -7.36
CA LEU A 85 -16.83 -17.53 -8.71
C LEU A 85 -15.30 -17.52 -8.68
N ASP A 86 -14.71 -16.65 -7.87
CA ASP A 86 -13.26 -16.54 -7.71
C ASP A 86 -12.68 -17.82 -7.04
N LEU A 87 -13.40 -18.41 -6.07
CA LEU A 87 -13.03 -19.68 -5.44
C LEU A 87 -13.05 -20.85 -6.43
N VAL A 88 -14.08 -20.96 -7.26
CA VAL A 88 -14.18 -22.01 -8.29
C VAL A 88 -13.08 -21.85 -9.34
N THR A 89 -12.77 -20.62 -9.77
CA THR A 89 -11.60 -20.35 -10.62
C THR A 89 -10.31 -20.82 -9.94
N GLY A 90 -10.16 -20.60 -8.64
CA GLY A 90 -9.04 -21.12 -7.85
C GLY A 90 -8.96 -22.66 -7.84
N ILE A 91 -10.11 -23.34 -7.68
CA ILE A 91 -10.20 -24.80 -7.76
C ILE A 91 -9.72 -25.28 -9.14
N PHE A 92 -10.27 -24.73 -10.23
CA PHE A 92 -9.90 -25.12 -11.59
C PHE A 92 -8.43 -24.86 -11.91
N LYS A 93 -7.85 -23.74 -11.45
CA LYS A 93 -6.42 -23.47 -11.63
C LYS A 93 -5.54 -24.45 -10.84
N SER A 94 -5.98 -24.84 -9.65
CA SER A 94 -5.27 -25.76 -8.75
C SER A 94 -5.40 -27.24 -9.12
N SER A 95 -6.26 -27.60 -10.09
CA SER A 95 -6.51 -28.99 -10.49
C SER A 95 -5.28 -29.63 -11.18
N MET A 96 -5.32 -30.96 -11.38
CA MET A 96 -4.28 -31.69 -12.13
C MET A 96 -4.52 -31.72 -13.65
N LEU A 97 -5.63 -31.13 -14.12
CA LEU A 97 -5.99 -31.05 -15.53
C LEU A 97 -4.89 -30.36 -16.37
N GLU A 98 -4.80 -30.72 -17.65
CA GLU A 98 -3.92 -30.04 -18.58
C GLU A 98 -4.36 -28.58 -18.81
N GLY A 99 -3.41 -27.73 -19.20
CA GLY A 99 -3.64 -26.31 -19.42
C GLY A 99 -4.86 -25.98 -20.32
N PRO A 100 -5.04 -26.67 -21.46
CA PRO A 100 -6.22 -26.48 -22.32
C PRO A 100 -7.54 -26.76 -21.59
N ASP A 101 -7.61 -27.82 -20.79
CA ASP A 101 -8.82 -28.22 -20.07
C ASP A 101 -9.14 -27.27 -18.91
N LYS A 102 -8.10 -26.84 -18.18
CA LYS A 102 -8.25 -25.76 -17.19
C LYS A 102 -8.82 -24.49 -17.81
N ASN A 103 -8.28 -24.09 -18.97
CA ASN A 103 -8.74 -22.90 -19.68
C ASN A 103 -10.17 -23.07 -20.18
N LYS A 104 -10.56 -24.26 -20.65
CA LYS A 104 -11.94 -24.57 -21.04
C LYS A 104 -12.90 -24.38 -19.88
N LEU A 105 -12.61 -24.94 -18.70
CA LEU A 105 -13.44 -24.77 -17.51
C LEU A 105 -13.56 -23.31 -17.06
N ILE A 106 -12.46 -22.56 -17.09
CA ILE A 106 -12.46 -21.13 -16.74
C ILE A 106 -13.27 -20.34 -17.78
N ASN A 107 -13.14 -20.65 -19.07
CA ASN A 107 -13.91 -19.99 -20.13
C ASN A 107 -15.41 -20.30 -20.00
N ASP A 108 -15.80 -21.51 -19.61
CA ASP A 108 -17.20 -21.85 -19.36
C ASP A 108 -17.74 -21.08 -18.13
N LEU A 109 -16.95 -20.97 -17.07
CA LEU A 109 -17.33 -20.19 -15.88
C LEU A 109 -17.54 -18.71 -16.23
N GLU A 110 -16.59 -18.09 -16.94
CA GLU A 110 -16.62 -16.66 -17.25
C GLU A 110 -17.58 -16.33 -18.40
N GLY A 111 -17.72 -17.21 -19.39
CA GLY A 111 -18.54 -16.99 -20.58
C GLY A 111 -19.99 -17.48 -20.48
N VAL A 112 -20.27 -18.43 -19.58
CA VAL A 112 -21.61 -19.04 -19.44
C VAL A 112 -22.16 -18.85 -18.04
N TRP A 113 -21.41 -19.23 -17.00
CA TRP A 113 -21.96 -19.25 -15.64
C TRP A 113 -22.17 -17.84 -15.10
N GLU A 114 -21.14 -17.00 -15.15
CA GLU A 114 -21.18 -15.64 -14.62
C GLU A 114 -22.30 -14.81 -15.26
N PRO A 115 -22.45 -14.77 -16.60
CA PRO A 115 -23.56 -14.06 -17.24
C PRO A 115 -24.93 -14.60 -16.83
N THR A 116 -25.07 -15.93 -16.72
CA THR A 116 -26.31 -16.57 -16.30
C THR A 116 -26.72 -16.16 -14.88
N PHE A 117 -25.75 -15.98 -13.98
CA PHE A 117 -26.01 -15.54 -12.61
C PHE A 117 -26.32 -14.04 -12.56
N ARG A 118 -25.68 -13.24 -13.41
CA ARG A 118 -25.85 -11.78 -13.46
C ARG A 118 -27.02 -11.26 -14.27
N GLU A 119 -27.75 -12.12 -14.96
CA GLU A 119 -28.76 -11.74 -15.97
C GLU A 119 -29.99 -10.92 -15.48
N LYS A 120 -29.97 -10.32 -14.28
CA LYS A 120 -31.05 -9.49 -13.71
C LYS A 120 -30.45 -8.39 -12.81
N ASP A 121 -31.12 -7.24 -12.71
CA ASP A 121 -30.77 -6.01 -11.93
C ASP A 121 -30.65 -6.19 -10.39
N ILE A 122 -30.30 -7.39 -9.92
CA ILE A 122 -30.22 -7.78 -8.51
C ILE A 122 -28.87 -7.38 -7.90
N TYR A 123 -27.82 -7.31 -8.74
CA TYR A 123 -26.48 -6.96 -8.34
C TYR A 123 -26.14 -5.53 -8.74
N THR A 124 -25.62 -4.76 -7.78
CA THR A 124 -25.21 -3.36 -7.98
C THR A 124 -23.70 -3.23 -8.25
N CYS A 125 -23.02 -4.33 -8.49
CA CYS A 125 -21.56 -4.37 -8.61
C CYS A 125 -21.13 -4.95 -9.95
N GLU A 126 -20.00 -4.48 -10.44
CA GLU A 126 -19.34 -5.05 -11.60
C GLU A 126 -18.32 -6.11 -11.17
N ARG A 127 -18.03 -7.06 -12.07
CA ARG A 127 -16.99 -8.07 -11.88
C ARG A 127 -16.08 -8.11 -13.10
N HIS A 128 -14.93 -7.48 -12.99
CA HIS A 128 -13.84 -7.69 -13.94
C HIS A 128 -13.06 -8.95 -13.57
N THR A 129 -12.66 -9.73 -14.57
CA THR A 129 -12.00 -11.04 -14.41
C THR A 129 -10.48 -10.93 -14.25
N ASP A 130 -9.93 -9.72 -14.36
CA ASP A 130 -8.51 -9.51 -14.23
C ASP A 130 -8.01 -9.74 -12.79
N LEU A 131 -6.71 -9.95 -12.67
CA LEU A 131 -6.07 -10.33 -11.42
C LEU A 131 -6.13 -9.22 -10.37
N ASP A 132 -6.03 -7.95 -10.79
CA ASP A 132 -6.07 -6.80 -9.88
C ASP A 132 -7.47 -6.65 -9.27
N SER A 133 -8.50 -6.71 -10.11
CA SER A 133 -9.90 -6.65 -9.67
C SER A 133 -10.26 -7.81 -8.73
N THR A 134 -9.80 -9.02 -9.03
CA THR A 134 -9.99 -10.20 -8.15
C THR A 134 -9.40 -9.96 -6.76
N ARG A 135 -8.16 -9.45 -6.71
CA ARG A 135 -7.50 -9.20 -5.43
C ARG A 135 -8.17 -8.08 -4.63
N LYS A 136 -8.59 -6.99 -5.30
CA LYS A 136 -9.37 -5.90 -4.67
C LYS A 136 -10.67 -6.41 -4.07
N ARG A 137 -11.41 -7.26 -4.80
CA ARG A 137 -12.61 -7.92 -4.29
C ARG A 137 -12.31 -8.78 -3.06
N CYS A 138 -11.23 -9.55 -3.06
CA CYS A 138 -10.84 -10.36 -1.90
C CYS A 138 -10.58 -9.50 -0.66
N VAL A 139 -9.87 -8.37 -0.82
CA VAL A 139 -9.61 -7.41 0.27
C VAL A 139 -10.92 -6.84 0.82
N LEU A 140 -11.79 -6.33 -0.06
CA LEU A 140 -13.09 -5.76 0.33
C LEU A 140 -13.97 -6.80 1.03
N HIS A 141 -14.06 -8.01 0.45
CA HIS A 141 -14.81 -9.13 1.01
C HIS A 141 -14.29 -9.53 2.40
N HIS A 142 -12.97 -9.58 2.56
CA HIS A 142 -12.34 -9.90 3.84
C HIS A 142 -12.69 -8.90 4.94
N LEU A 143 -12.62 -7.59 4.66
CA LEU A 143 -13.00 -6.56 5.63
C LEU A 143 -14.45 -6.68 6.09
N HIS A 144 -15.37 -6.93 5.16
CA HIS A 144 -16.78 -7.14 5.52
C HIS A 144 -16.97 -8.39 6.39
N ASP A 145 -16.34 -9.50 6.02
CA ASP A 145 -16.44 -10.73 6.80
C ASP A 145 -15.85 -10.54 8.22
N LEU A 146 -14.71 -9.86 8.36
CA LEU A 146 -14.11 -9.54 9.67
C LEU A 146 -15.03 -8.68 10.54
N LYS A 147 -15.67 -7.65 9.96
CA LYS A 147 -16.61 -6.79 10.68
C LYS A 147 -17.84 -7.58 11.15
N GLU A 148 -18.39 -8.42 10.29
CA GLU A 148 -19.57 -9.23 10.61
C GLU A 148 -19.28 -10.33 11.62
N ASP A 149 -18.07 -10.89 11.62
CA ASP A 149 -17.67 -12.00 12.47
C ASP A 149 -16.93 -11.57 13.75
N LYS A 150 -16.82 -10.26 14.03
CA LYS A 150 -16.04 -9.68 15.15
C LYS A 150 -16.24 -10.42 16.48
N ASP A 151 -17.48 -10.66 16.88
CA ASP A 151 -17.79 -11.31 18.17
C ASP A 151 -17.33 -12.78 18.22
N PHE A 152 -17.36 -13.47 17.07
CA PHE A 152 -16.83 -14.83 16.95
C PHE A 152 -15.30 -14.83 16.98
N ILE A 153 -14.65 -13.89 16.30
CA ILE A 153 -13.19 -13.79 16.28
C ILE A 153 -12.62 -13.63 17.70
N LEU A 154 -13.27 -12.79 18.53
CA LEU A 154 -12.87 -12.60 19.92
C LEU A 154 -12.87 -13.90 20.73
N SER A 155 -13.80 -14.81 20.44
CA SER A 155 -13.99 -16.05 21.19
C SER A 155 -13.22 -17.24 20.60
N TYR A 156 -12.88 -17.20 19.30
CA TYR A 156 -12.33 -18.34 18.55
C TYR A 156 -11.17 -17.94 17.62
N ALA A 157 -10.26 -17.08 18.08
CA ALA A 157 -9.20 -16.50 17.24
C ALA A 157 -8.38 -17.54 16.46
N GLU A 158 -7.93 -18.61 17.10
CA GLU A 158 -7.13 -19.66 16.45
C GLU A 158 -7.94 -20.47 15.42
N ASP A 159 -9.16 -20.89 15.78
CA ASP A 159 -10.03 -21.62 14.85
C ASP A 159 -10.43 -20.75 13.65
N TYR A 160 -10.66 -19.45 13.89
CA TYR A 160 -10.97 -18.48 12.84
C TYR A 160 -9.78 -18.29 11.90
N LYS A 161 -8.56 -18.23 12.43
CA LYS A 161 -7.33 -18.17 11.62
C LYS A 161 -7.17 -19.41 10.74
N GLU A 162 -7.46 -20.60 11.25
CA GLU A 162 -7.46 -21.82 10.44
C GLU A 162 -8.55 -21.77 9.35
N TYR A 163 -9.73 -21.24 9.69
CA TYR A 163 -10.80 -21.01 8.73
C TYR A 163 -10.38 -20.06 7.60
N LEU A 164 -9.73 -18.93 7.91
CA LEU A 164 -9.24 -17.98 6.90
C LEU A 164 -8.25 -18.61 5.92
N LYS A 165 -7.28 -19.40 6.42
CA LYS A 165 -6.33 -20.11 5.57
C LYS A 165 -7.02 -21.02 4.55
N LYS A 166 -8.04 -21.77 5.00
CA LYS A 166 -8.84 -22.65 4.12
C LYS A 166 -9.68 -21.84 3.13
N LYS A 167 -10.30 -20.76 3.60
CA LYS A 167 -11.18 -19.88 2.82
C LYS A 167 -10.44 -19.21 1.66
N TRP A 168 -9.22 -18.74 1.90
CA TRP A 168 -8.45 -17.95 0.92
C TRP A 168 -7.40 -18.77 0.17
N GLY A 169 -6.97 -19.92 0.68
CA GLY A 169 -5.84 -20.68 0.13
C GLY A 169 -5.91 -20.96 -1.37
N LYS A 170 -7.07 -21.38 -1.90
CA LYS A 170 -7.25 -21.64 -3.34
C LYS A 170 -7.17 -20.38 -4.19
N ILE A 171 -7.71 -19.26 -3.69
CA ILE A 171 -7.66 -17.98 -4.39
C ILE A 171 -6.24 -17.40 -4.35
N LEU A 172 -5.59 -17.46 -3.20
CA LEU A 172 -4.18 -17.06 -3.04
C LEU A 172 -3.27 -17.86 -3.96
N GLY A 173 -3.55 -19.15 -4.15
CA GLY A 173 -2.79 -20.04 -5.01
C GLY A 173 -2.58 -19.51 -6.44
N TYR A 174 -3.55 -18.77 -6.99
CA TYR A 174 -3.40 -18.15 -8.33
C TYR A 174 -3.29 -16.62 -8.32
N THR A 175 -3.72 -15.97 -7.24
CA THR A 175 -3.65 -14.50 -7.13
C THR A 175 -2.33 -14.01 -6.55
N ASN A 176 -1.53 -14.89 -5.94
CA ASN A 176 -0.28 -14.54 -5.27
C ASN A 176 0.91 -15.45 -5.68
N GLU A 177 0.98 -15.86 -6.96
CA GLU A 177 1.95 -16.85 -7.47
C GLU A 177 3.43 -16.43 -7.46
N ILE A 178 3.75 -15.13 -7.37
CA ILE A 178 5.14 -14.64 -7.47
C ILE A 178 5.51 -13.95 -6.16
N SER A 179 6.46 -14.56 -5.42
CA SER A 179 7.24 -14.06 -4.26
C SER A 179 6.53 -13.00 -3.42
N ASP A 180 6.10 -13.32 -2.18
CA ASP A 180 5.47 -12.53 -1.08
C ASP A 180 5.67 -10.99 -1.00
N ASN A 181 5.66 -10.31 -2.12
CA ASN A 181 6.02 -8.93 -2.34
C ASN A 181 4.82 -8.20 -2.93
N LEU A 182 3.62 -8.76 -2.81
CA LEU A 182 2.39 -8.09 -3.18
C LEU A 182 1.86 -7.36 -1.95
N PHE A 183 1.75 -6.05 -2.05
CA PHE A 183 1.30 -5.18 -0.97
C PHE A 183 -0.04 -4.56 -1.34
N ILE A 184 -0.88 -4.42 -0.34
CA ILE A 184 -2.12 -3.66 -0.41
C ILE A 184 -1.94 -2.32 0.28
N LYS A 185 -2.63 -1.31 -0.24
CA LYS A 185 -2.93 -0.06 0.45
C LYS A 185 -4.44 0.11 0.41
N ILE A 186 -5.05 0.36 1.55
CA ILE A 186 -6.45 0.78 1.65
C ILE A 186 -6.43 2.18 2.25
N GLU A 187 -6.93 3.15 1.51
CA GLU A 187 -6.83 4.56 1.93
C GLU A 187 -8.05 5.37 1.51
N ASN A 188 -8.88 5.73 2.50
CA ASN A 188 -9.97 6.68 2.36
C ASN A 188 -10.05 7.59 3.60
N ASN A 189 -11.15 8.32 3.77
CA ASN A 189 -11.30 9.31 4.86
C ASN A 189 -11.26 8.70 6.27
N SER A 190 -11.50 7.39 6.41
CA SER A 190 -11.66 6.72 7.71
C SER A 190 -10.83 5.44 7.83
N MET A 191 -10.05 5.08 6.79
CA MET A 191 -9.28 3.84 6.74
C MET A 191 -7.92 4.05 6.10
N GLY A 192 -6.92 3.40 6.67
CA GLY A 192 -5.51 3.53 6.32
C GLY A 192 -4.77 2.25 6.69
N ILE A 193 -4.63 1.34 5.74
CA ILE A 193 -4.00 0.03 5.95
C ILE A 193 -2.95 -0.17 4.88
N VAL A 194 -1.74 -0.55 5.29
CA VAL A 194 -0.70 -1.07 4.39
C VAL A 194 -0.20 -2.40 4.93
N GLU A 195 -0.26 -3.44 4.12
CA GLU A 195 0.17 -4.79 4.50
C GLU A 195 0.48 -5.63 3.25
N ASN A 196 1.22 -6.73 3.42
CA ASN A 196 1.30 -7.80 2.44
C ASN A 196 -0.08 -8.44 2.19
N TYR A 197 -0.42 -8.66 0.92
CA TYR A 197 -1.72 -9.17 0.49
C TYR A 197 -2.10 -10.52 1.13
N ALA A 198 -1.18 -11.49 1.14
CA ALA A 198 -1.45 -12.80 1.72
C ALA A 198 -1.57 -12.72 3.25
N LYS A 199 -0.67 -11.99 3.91
CA LYS A 199 -0.75 -11.76 5.37
C LYS A 199 -2.04 -11.09 5.79
N PHE A 200 -2.53 -10.15 4.99
CA PHE A 200 -3.80 -9.47 5.24
C PHE A 200 -4.98 -10.45 5.22
N LEU A 201 -5.07 -11.30 4.19
CA LEU A 201 -6.16 -12.28 4.06
C LEU A 201 -6.08 -13.41 5.10
N ASP A 202 -4.88 -13.77 5.55
CA ASP A 202 -4.65 -14.78 6.58
C ASP A 202 -4.80 -14.25 8.02
N SER A 203 -5.09 -12.96 8.20
CA SER A 203 -5.19 -12.30 9.51
C SER A 203 -6.59 -11.79 9.81
N SER A 204 -6.96 -11.85 11.10
CA SER A 204 -8.16 -11.24 11.66
C SER A 204 -7.90 -9.91 12.38
N ASP A 205 -6.68 -9.38 12.31
CA ASP A 205 -6.26 -8.17 13.06
C ASP A 205 -6.85 -6.87 12.49
N TYR A 206 -7.49 -6.95 11.32
CA TYR A 206 -7.97 -5.80 10.54
C TYR A 206 -9.47 -5.52 10.71
N ILE A 207 -10.02 -5.79 11.89
CA ILE A 207 -11.43 -5.46 12.20
C ILE A 207 -11.58 -3.95 12.31
N CYS A 208 -12.42 -3.37 11.44
CA CYS A 208 -12.73 -1.95 11.42
C CYS A 208 -14.21 -1.70 11.75
N ASP A 209 -14.48 -0.87 12.76
CA ASP A 209 -15.84 -0.45 13.13
C ASP A 209 -16.38 0.72 12.25
N THR A 210 -15.58 1.16 11.26
CA THR A 210 -15.94 2.19 10.27
C THR A 210 -17.13 1.77 9.41
N ASN A 211 -17.80 2.74 8.77
CA ASN A 211 -18.76 2.44 7.71
C ASN A 211 -18.02 1.83 6.50
N LEU A 212 -18.26 0.55 6.20
CA LEU A 212 -17.65 -0.13 5.06
C LEU A 212 -18.44 0.07 3.76
N ASP A 213 -19.67 0.62 3.83
CA ASP A 213 -20.49 0.83 2.63
C ASP A 213 -19.93 1.95 1.73
N GLU A 214 -19.09 2.83 2.30
CA GLU A 214 -18.35 3.86 1.57
C GLU A 214 -17.03 3.37 0.98
N LEU A 215 -16.59 2.15 1.35
CA LEU A 215 -15.35 1.58 0.84
C LEU A 215 -15.57 0.96 -0.54
N SER A 216 -14.79 1.41 -1.51
CA SER A 216 -14.83 0.91 -2.87
C SER A 216 -13.53 0.20 -3.26
N THR A 217 -13.53 -0.46 -4.42
CA THR A 217 -12.30 -1.04 -4.98
C THR A 217 -11.28 0.02 -5.42
N ASP A 218 -11.70 1.28 -5.59
CA ASP A 218 -10.83 2.40 -5.98
C ASP A 218 -9.99 2.92 -4.81
N ASP A 219 -10.45 2.69 -3.58
CA ASP A 219 -9.71 2.99 -2.36
C ASP A 219 -8.58 1.96 -2.08
N ILE A 220 -8.57 0.87 -2.85
CA ILE A 220 -7.64 -0.24 -2.70
C ILE A 220 -6.58 -0.16 -3.81
N THR A 221 -5.32 0.01 -3.43
CA THR A 221 -4.17 -0.10 -4.35
C THR A 221 -3.43 -1.40 -4.10
N ILE A 222 -3.04 -2.07 -5.18
CA ILE A 222 -2.24 -3.29 -5.12
C ILE A 222 -0.96 -3.05 -5.92
N SER A 223 0.18 -3.37 -5.33
CA SER A 223 1.47 -3.12 -5.96
C SER A 223 2.52 -4.11 -5.47
N ARG A 224 3.47 -4.43 -6.36
CA ARG A 224 4.67 -5.18 -5.98
C ARG A 224 5.81 -4.32 -5.45
N ASN A 225 5.68 -3.01 -5.63
CA ASN A 225 6.67 -2.04 -5.21
C ASN A 225 6.15 -1.33 -3.95
N ILE A 226 6.75 -1.66 -2.80
CA ILE A 226 6.41 -1.07 -1.51
C ILE A 226 6.71 0.44 -1.47
N ASP A 227 7.76 0.90 -2.14
CA ASP A 227 8.09 2.33 -2.20
C ASP A 227 7.00 3.10 -2.96
N SER A 228 6.47 2.52 -4.04
CA SER A 228 5.32 3.09 -4.77
C SER A 228 4.08 3.20 -3.87
N VAL A 229 3.80 2.14 -3.09
CA VAL A 229 2.70 2.14 -2.11
C VAL A 229 2.89 3.25 -1.09
N ILE A 230 4.06 3.28 -0.43
CA ILE A 230 4.39 4.26 0.59
C ILE A 230 4.30 5.68 0.02
N ASN A 231 4.88 5.93 -1.15
CA ASN A 231 4.88 7.25 -1.77
C ASN A 231 3.48 7.73 -2.14
N SER A 232 2.57 6.83 -2.53
CA SER A 232 1.19 7.16 -2.88
C SER A 232 0.28 7.52 -1.70
N ILE A 233 0.71 7.29 -0.45
CA ILE A 233 -0.07 7.63 0.75
C ILE A 233 -0.20 9.14 0.89
N SER A 234 -1.43 9.62 1.06
CA SER A 234 -1.72 11.05 1.19
C SER A 234 -1.68 11.49 2.66
N LEU A 235 -0.96 12.58 2.94
CA LEU A 235 -1.02 13.23 4.25
C LEU A 235 -2.29 14.09 4.42
N ASP A 236 -2.85 14.57 3.30
CA ASP A 236 -4.00 15.48 3.29
C ASP A 236 -5.34 14.74 3.54
N ARG A 237 -5.35 13.42 3.34
CA ARG A 237 -6.51 12.55 3.63
C ARG A 237 -6.69 12.23 5.11
N LEU A 238 -5.75 12.64 5.97
CA LEU A 238 -5.95 12.66 7.41
C LEU A 238 -6.95 13.75 7.75
N SER A 239 -8.22 13.45 7.52
CA SER A 239 -9.29 14.34 7.88
C SER A 239 -9.20 14.65 9.38
N ALA A 240 -9.35 15.93 9.75
CA ALA A 240 -9.64 16.34 11.12
C ALA A 240 -11.07 15.95 11.55
N ASN A 241 -11.62 14.87 10.97
CA ASN A 241 -12.97 14.42 11.22
C ASN A 241 -13.06 13.83 12.62
N LYS A 242 -14.09 14.30 13.33
CA LYS A 242 -14.49 13.88 14.67
C LYS A 242 -15.19 12.51 14.69
N ASP A 243 -15.09 11.73 13.61
CA ASP A 243 -15.68 10.40 13.59
C ASP A 243 -14.89 9.50 14.54
N GLU A 244 -15.55 8.98 15.56
CA GLU A 244 -14.93 8.20 16.64
C GLU A 244 -14.30 6.88 16.16
N ASN A 245 -14.56 6.47 14.92
CA ASN A 245 -14.18 5.17 14.39
C ASN A 245 -13.26 5.33 13.17
N ILE A 246 -11.97 5.63 13.40
CA ILE A 246 -10.93 5.60 12.36
C ILE A 246 -10.20 4.25 12.43
N CYS A 247 -9.93 3.63 11.28
CA CYS A 247 -9.25 2.34 11.20
C CYS A 247 -7.87 2.43 10.54
N TYR A 248 -6.82 2.61 11.37
CA TYR A 248 -5.43 2.61 10.91
C TYR A 248 -4.63 1.46 11.49
N ASN A 249 -3.91 0.72 10.63
CA ASN A 249 -2.94 -0.26 11.13
C ASN A 249 -1.64 0.44 11.55
N LYS A 250 -0.89 -0.19 12.47
CA LYS A 250 0.35 0.36 13.01
C LYS A 250 1.33 0.77 11.90
N HIS A 251 1.46 -0.06 10.87
CA HIS A 251 2.39 0.18 9.77
C HIS A 251 2.05 1.45 8.99
N TYR A 252 0.78 1.67 8.65
CA TYR A 252 0.31 2.91 8.01
C TYR A 252 0.61 4.14 8.87
N VAL A 253 0.32 4.07 10.18
CA VAL A 253 0.62 5.18 11.12
C VAL A 253 2.12 5.49 11.18
N ASP A 254 2.97 4.47 11.21
CA ASP A 254 4.43 4.66 11.26
C ASP A 254 4.95 5.31 9.96
N ILE A 255 4.38 4.93 8.80
CA ILE A 255 4.68 5.59 7.51
C ILE A 255 4.29 7.06 7.55
N LEU A 256 3.10 7.39 8.05
CA LEU A 256 2.63 8.78 8.17
C LEU A 256 3.53 9.60 9.08
N LYS A 257 3.91 9.06 10.26
CA LYS A 257 4.86 9.71 11.18
C LYS A 257 6.20 9.99 10.51
N HIS A 258 6.73 9.02 9.77
CA HIS A 258 7.99 9.18 9.04
C HIS A 258 7.90 10.26 7.96
N LYS A 259 6.81 10.28 7.16
CA LYS A 259 6.57 11.33 6.16
C LYS A 259 6.46 12.72 6.80
N ALA A 260 5.66 12.84 7.86
CA ALA A 260 5.47 14.11 8.58
C ALA A 260 6.80 14.62 9.18
N SER A 261 7.58 13.73 9.80
CA SER A 261 8.91 14.07 10.35
C SER A 261 9.88 14.54 9.27
N ASN A 262 9.89 13.89 8.09
CA ASN A 262 10.73 14.31 6.97
C ASN A 262 10.34 15.68 6.42
N ILE A 263 9.04 15.95 6.28
CA ILE A 263 8.55 17.28 5.86
C ILE A 263 8.96 18.33 6.89
N GLN A 264 8.79 18.06 8.19
CA GLN A 264 9.21 18.96 9.25
C GLN A 264 10.72 19.23 9.20
N ARG A 265 11.54 18.19 8.98
CA ARG A 265 12.99 18.32 8.86
C ARG A 265 13.39 19.17 7.66
N ILE A 266 12.76 18.98 6.49
CA ILE A 266 13.02 19.77 5.29
C ILE A 266 12.60 21.22 5.51
N ASN A 267 11.43 21.47 6.09
CA ASN A 267 10.97 22.82 6.38
C ASN A 267 11.87 23.55 7.37
N ASN A 268 12.37 22.85 8.40
CA ASN A 268 13.34 23.39 9.34
C ASN A 268 14.67 23.71 8.64
N ALA A 269 15.19 22.81 7.81
CA ALA A 269 16.42 23.04 7.05
C ALA A 269 16.29 24.21 6.06
N LEU A 270 15.15 24.32 5.37
CA LEU A 270 14.83 25.42 4.47
C LEU A 270 14.74 26.74 5.22
N SER A 271 14.07 26.76 6.38
CA SER A 271 13.95 27.94 7.24
C SER A 271 15.32 28.42 7.74
N ILE A 272 16.19 27.49 8.16
CA ILE A 272 17.57 27.79 8.56
C ILE A 272 18.36 28.35 7.36
N GLY A 273 18.23 27.73 6.19
CA GLY A 273 18.88 28.19 4.96
C GLY A 273 18.47 29.61 4.56
N ILE A 274 17.16 29.90 4.61
CA ILE A 274 16.62 31.25 4.34
C ILE A 274 17.14 32.26 5.37
N ALA A 275 17.18 31.90 6.65
CA ALA A 275 17.69 32.78 7.70
C ALA A 275 19.18 33.10 7.51
N LEU A 276 20.00 32.09 7.20
CA LEU A 276 21.44 32.27 6.93
C LEU A 276 21.68 33.11 5.68
N LEU A 277 20.91 32.89 4.61
CA LEU A 277 21.03 33.65 3.37
C LEU A 277 20.60 35.11 3.57
N GLY A 278 19.52 35.35 4.30
CA GLY A 278 19.10 36.70 4.69
C GLY A 278 20.16 37.42 5.54
N PHE A 279 20.74 36.72 6.52
CA PHE A 279 21.81 37.27 7.35
C PHE A 279 23.08 37.61 6.54
N PHE A 280 23.46 36.73 5.60
CA PHE A 280 24.60 36.95 4.72
C PHE A 280 24.36 38.14 3.77
N LEU A 281 23.16 38.29 3.21
CA LEU A 281 22.80 39.44 2.38
C LEU A 281 22.88 40.75 3.19
N ILE A 282 22.42 40.77 4.44
CA ILE A 282 22.56 41.94 5.32
C ILE A 282 24.03 42.33 5.45
N PHE A 283 24.96 41.37 5.62
CA PHE A 283 26.39 41.69 5.68
C PHE A 283 26.94 42.25 4.37
N ILE A 284 26.53 41.72 3.21
CA ILE A 284 26.93 42.28 1.91
C ILE A 284 26.45 43.74 1.80
N PHE A 285 25.16 43.99 2.10
CA PHE A 285 24.61 45.35 2.08
C PHE A 285 25.34 46.29 3.05
N LEU A 286 25.67 45.83 4.25
CA LEU A 286 26.46 46.62 5.20
C LEU A 286 27.90 46.84 4.72
N TYR A 287 28.52 45.90 4.04
CA TYR A 287 29.85 46.06 3.47
C TYR A 287 29.85 47.10 2.33
N ASP A 288 28.90 47.01 1.41
CA ASP A 288 28.87 47.88 0.22
C ASP A 288 28.32 49.29 0.50
N PHE A 289 27.34 49.42 1.41
CA PHE A 289 26.60 50.69 1.60
C PHE A 289 26.80 51.35 2.98
N SER A 290 27.55 50.75 3.91
CA SER A 290 27.89 51.36 5.20
C SER A 290 29.33 51.92 5.19
N PRO A 291 29.66 52.94 6.01
CA PRO A 291 31.04 53.44 6.17
C PRO A 291 32.06 52.37 6.60
N LEU A 292 31.61 51.18 7.01
CA LEU A 292 32.44 50.03 7.38
C LEU A 292 33.26 49.47 6.21
N GLY A 293 32.71 49.35 5.00
CA GLY A 293 33.46 48.86 3.82
C GLY A 293 34.57 49.82 3.42
N ASN A 294 34.28 51.12 3.42
CA ASN A 294 35.28 52.17 3.16
C ASN A 294 36.35 52.24 4.27
N PHE A 295 35.99 51.93 5.52
CA PHE A 295 36.92 51.83 6.64
C PHE A 295 37.86 50.61 6.53
N LEU A 296 37.33 49.43 6.19
CA LEU A 296 38.12 48.21 5.96
C LEU A 296 39.08 48.37 4.77
N ARG A 297 38.61 48.96 3.66
CA ARG A 297 39.44 49.26 2.50
C ARG A 297 40.54 50.29 2.81
N ARG A 298 40.25 51.29 3.66
CA ARG A 298 41.29 52.23 4.16
C ARG A 298 42.32 51.53 5.06
N ARG A 299 41.89 50.58 5.89
CA ARG A 299 42.78 49.84 6.79
C ARG A 299 43.72 48.90 6.02
N SER A 300 43.20 48.17 5.04
CA SER A 300 44.01 47.29 4.20
C SER A 300 45.00 48.06 3.32
N LYS A 301 44.58 49.22 2.80
CA LYS A 301 45.48 50.11 2.05
C LYS A 301 46.60 50.68 2.92
N LYS A 302 46.31 51.06 4.17
CA LYS A 302 47.33 51.50 5.14
C LYS A 302 48.35 50.43 5.48
N THR A 303 47.97 49.15 5.55
CA THR A 303 48.93 48.06 5.79
C THR A 303 49.83 47.78 4.59
N ILE A 304 49.33 47.92 3.35
CA ILE A 304 50.15 47.77 2.13
C ILE A 304 51.13 48.94 1.99
N GLU A 305 50.69 50.17 2.29
CA GLU A 305 51.54 51.37 2.28
C GLU A 305 52.64 51.32 3.37
N VAL A 306 52.41 50.61 4.48
CA VAL A 306 53.40 50.39 5.54
C VAL A 306 54.41 49.29 5.14
N ASP A 307 54.00 48.25 4.42
CA ASP A 307 54.91 47.22 3.89
C ASP A 307 55.76 47.73 2.70
N GLU A 308 55.20 48.57 1.82
CA GLU A 308 55.99 49.23 0.76
C GLU A 308 57.05 50.18 1.35
N ASN A 309 56.69 50.99 2.36
CA ASN A 309 57.62 51.88 3.05
C ASN A 309 58.66 51.14 3.92
N MET A 310 58.43 49.88 4.30
CA MET A 310 59.42 49.06 5.01
C MET A 310 60.47 48.43 4.11
N SER A 311 60.33 48.52 2.78
CA SER A 311 61.33 48.01 1.82
C SER A 311 62.30 49.07 1.29
N GLU A 312 62.06 50.36 1.58
CA GLU A 312 62.90 51.49 1.12
C GLU A 312 63.83 52.08 2.20
N GLU A 313 63.93 51.48 3.38
CA GLU A 313 64.97 51.84 4.37
C GLU A 313 66.06 50.77 4.43
N THR A 314 66.93 50.76 3.42
CA THR A 314 68.29 50.25 3.57
C THR A 314 69.07 51.17 4.51
N PRO A 315 69.65 50.70 5.63
CA PRO A 315 70.58 51.51 6.39
C PRO A 315 71.90 51.60 5.63
N GLU A 316 72.17 52.78 5.07
CA GLU A 316 73.53 53.21 4.73
C GLU A 316 74.37 53.23 6.01
N LEU A 317 75.12 52.15 6.26
CA LEU A 317 76.26 52.17 7.15
C LEU A 317 77.53 52.22 6.30
N TYR A 318 78.10 53.42 6.29
CA TYR A 318 79.41 53.75 5.76
C TYR A 318 80.51 53.00 6.56
N ASP A 319 81.10 52.01 5.89
CA ASP A 319 82.51 51.93 5.51
C ASP A 319 83.60 51.70 6.58
N LYS A 320 84.19 50.49 6.53
CA LYS A 320 85.62 50.26 6.74
C LYS A 320 86.17 49.28 5.70
N SER A 321 87.21 49.77 5.03
CA SER A 321 88.33 49.09 4.38
C SER A 321 88.14 48.36 3.06
N GLU A 322 88.75 49.00 2.05
CA GLU A 322 89.72 48.45 1.09
C GLU A 322 89.23 47.95 -0.28
N ASN A 323 89.69 48.73 -1.27
CA ASN A 323 90.23 48.29 -2.56
C ASN A 323 89.26 47.79 -3.63
N GLY A 324 89.10 48.63 -4.66
CA GLY A 324 88.73 48.17 -6.01
C GLY A 324 88.15 49.26 -6.90
N LYS A 325 88.92 49.71 -7.89
CA LYS A 325 88.56 50.71 -8.92
C LYS A 325 87.19 50.43 -9.57
N PRO A 326 86.48 51.48 -10.04
CA PRO A 326 85.17 51.31 -10.66
C PRO A 326 85.31 50.85 -12.11
N TYR A 327 84.49 49.90 -12.54
CA TYR A 327 84.22 49.65 -13.95
C TYR A 327 82.81 50.16 -14.27
N ILE A 328 82.75 51.06 -15.25
CA ILE A 328 81.52 51.59 -15.85
C ILE A 328 80.96 50.53 -16.81
N THR A 329 79.73 50.10 -16.60
CA THR A 329 78.94 49.34 -17.57
C THR A 329 78.13 50.31 -18.45
N TYR A 330 78.35 50.25 -19.76
CA TYR A 330 77.44 50.85 -20.73
C TYR A 330 76.34 49.84 -21.07
N HIS A 331 75.08 50.21 -20.83
CA HIS A 331 73.96 49.60 -21.52
C HIS A 331 73.50 50.51 -22.66
N SER A 332 73.77 50.03 -23.87
CA SER A 332 73.27 50.53 -25.13
C SER A 332 71.74 50.50 -25.18
N VAL A 333 71.14 51.61 -25.59
CA VAL A 333 69.76 51.68 -26.09
C VAL A 333 69.78 51.19 -27.54
N SER A 334 68.92 50.25 -27.91
CA SER A 334 68.57 50.00 -29.31
C SER A 334 67.10 50.35 -29.53
N HIS A 335 66.87 51.24 -30.49
CA HIS A 335 65.61 51.47 -31.18
C HIS A 335 65.16 50.25 -31.98
#